data_AF-A0A0L1I532-F1
#
_entry.id   AF-A0A0L1I532-F1
#
_cell.length_a   1.000
_cell.length_b   1.000
_cell.length_c   1.000
_cell.angle_alpha   90.00
_cell.angle_beta   90.00
_cell.angle_gamma   90.00
#
_symmetry.space_group_name_H-M   'P 1'
#
loop_
_entity.id
_entity.type
_entity.pdbx_description
1 polymer ?
#
loop_
_entity_poly.entity_id
_entity_poly.type
_entity_poly.pdbx_seq_one_letter_code
_entity_poly.pdbx_strand_id
1 'polypeptide(L)'
;MKIHYINALLFALPLNILVHNKNKPCTKPHHTKTNRSLCECDLYVLNYDSDPGMKSVMEIFNKQTQQRFHEYDERMKNTRQKCKDKCDKEIQKIILKDKIEKQMAQELITLETKITTEDIPTCICEKSLADKTENFCLNCGKNMTAIAPWWGLICGTGYAGWTNYVATTIAKMATDAGIEAGVKVGLANVMKIVGQLIKTDGYGVPTIKVADLMAVGKFTKDVTFSDIFKAIDSNASGLYNIDLNAFFSWRVQGIAQKPYTLKSFTKEATAVETAFANAKEGVLAEGASKTSSLTTGITASLIAIVVIVLIMIIIYLVLRYRRKKKMKKKLQYIKLLEE
;
A
#
# COMPACT_ATOMS: atom_id res chain seq x y z
N MET A 1 26.13 29.53 -23.50
CA MET A 1 25.48 28.32 -24.06
C MET A 1 24.18 28.10 -23.32
N LYS A 2 23.04 28.20 -24.02
CA LYS A 2 21.68 28.40 -23.48
C LYS A 2 21.23 27.28 -22.55
N ILE A 3 20.70 27.66 -21.39
CA ILE A 3 20.15 26.78 -20.35
C ILE A 3 18.73 26.39 -20.77
N HIS A 4 18.59 25.28 -21.49
CA HIS A 4 17.31 24.66 -21.82
C HIS A 4 17.23 23.25 -21.23
N TYR A 5 17.39 23.11 -19.90
CA TYR A 5 17.23 21.83 -19.23
C TYR A 5 16.16 21.83 -18.12
N ILE A 6 15.29 22.84 -18.09
CA ILE A 6 14.20 22.95 -17.11
C ILE A 6 12.85 22.41 -17.66
N ASN A 7 12.72 22.18 -18.97
CA ASN A 7 11.43 21.76 -19.57
C ASN A 7 11.14 20.25 -19.57
N ALA A 8 12.01 19.39 -19.03
CA ALA A 8 11.79 17.94 -19.03
C ALA A 8 11.21 17.37 -17.72
N LEU A 9 11.08 18.18 -16.67
CA LEU A 9 10.47 17.78 -15.40
C LEU A 9 9.28 18.69 -15.10
N LEU A 10 8.08 18.23 -15.47
CA LEU A 10 6.80 18.81 -15.07
C LEU A 10 6.53 18.59 -13.58
N PHE A 11 7.30 19.25 -12.71
CA PHE A 11 6.95 19.49 -11.31
C PHE A 11 7.60 20.80 -10.85
N ALA A 12 7.08 21.92 -11.36
CA ALA A 12 7.30 23.23 -10.76
C ALA A 12 6.32 23.38 -9.58
N LEU A 13 6.64 22.76 -8.44
CA LEU A 13 6.00 23.12 -7.17
C LEU A 13 6.56 24.48 -6.72
N PRO A 14 5.72 25.45 -6.32
CA PRO A 14 6.15 26.83 -6.10
C PRO A 14 6.90 26.94 -4.76
N LEU A 15 8.23 27.05 -4.82
CA LEU A 15 9.08 27.47 -3.70
C LEU A 15 8.95 28.99 -3.46
N ASN A 16 7.74 29.47 -3.19
CA ASN A 16 7.45 30.88 -2.98
C ASN A 16 7.40 31.29 -1.49
N ILE A 17 8.06 30.56 -0.59
CA ILE A 17 8.01 30.83 0.86
C ILE A 17 9.32 31.41 1.44
N LEU A 18 10.37 31.66 0.64
CA LEU A 18 11.62 32.21 1.19
C LEU A 18 12.08 33.52 0.54
N VAL A 19 11.16 34.49 0.42
CA VAL A 19 11.50 35.89 0.11
C VAL A 19 10.93 36.80 1.19
N HIS A 20 11.58 36.88 2.34
CA HIS A 20 11.81 38.15 3.04
C HIS A 20 12.72 37.98 4.26
N ASN A 21 13.98 38.41 4.14
CA ASN A 21 14.60 39.18 5.22
C ASN A 21 15.78 39.97 4.65
N LYS A 22 15.60 41.27 4.46
CA LYS A 22 16.68 42.22 4.18
C LYS A 22 17.27 42.63 5.52
N ASN A 23 18.46 42.17 5.85
CA ASN A 23 19.36 42.87 6.76
C ASN A 23 20.81 42.55 6.36
N LYS A 24 21.51 43.57 5.84
CA LYS A 24 22.97 43.56 5.72
C LYS A 24 23.56 44.02 7.06
N PRO A 25 24.72 43.49 7.45
CA PRO A 25 25.87 44.38 7.52
C PRO A 25 27.06 43.88 6.68
N CYS A 26 27.80 44.87 6.19
CA CYS A 26 29.00 44.74 5.36
C CYS A 26 30.15 44.10 6.15
N THR A 27 30.85 43.12 5.58
CA THR A 27 32.17 42.69 6.05
C THR A 27 33.11 42.53 4.85
N LYS A 28 34.29 43.15 4.96
CA LYS A 28 35.28 43.40 3.91
C LYS A 28 35.84 42.08 3.31
N PRO A 29 36.21 42.03 2.02
CA PRO A 29 36.67 40.80 1.37
C PRO A 29 38.14 40.51 1.69
N HIS A 30 38.42 39.40 2.37
CA HIS A 30 39.73 38.75 2.32
C HIS A 30 39.73 37.71 1.20
N HIS A 31 40.51 37.97 0.15
CA HIS A 31 40.76 36.99 -0.91
C HIS A 31 41.81 35.97 -0.45
N THR A 32 41.38 34.77 -0.08
CA THR A 32 42.26 33.60 -0.01
C THR A 32 42.02 32.77 -1.27
N LYS A 33 42.91 32.87 -2.25
CA LYS A 33 42.87 32.02 -3.44
C LYS A 33 43.21 30.58 -3.02
N THR A 34 42.32 29.63 -3.26
CA THR A 34 42.55 28.18 -3.07
C THR A 34 42.87 27.54 -4.42
N ASN A 35 43.96 27.97 -5.04
CA ASN A 35 44.58 27.28 -6.17
C ASN A 35 45.52 26.21 -5.61
N ARG A 36 45.01 24.98 -5.57
CA ARG A 36 45.74 23.76 -5.21
C ARG A 36 46.60 23.35 -6.42
N SER A 37 47.76 23.97 -6.60
CA SER A 37 48.81 23.43 -7.44
C SER A 37 49.47 22.26 -6.70
N LEU A 38 49.41 21.07 -7.27
CA LEU A 38 50.25 19.94 -6.86
C LEU A 38 51.67 20.28 -7.30
N CYS A 39 52.43 20.91 -6.41
CA CYS A 39 53.88 20.94 -6.50
C CYS A 39 54.36 19.66 -5.81
N GLU A 40 55.03 18.78 -6.53
CA GLU A 40 55.86 17.73 -5.94
C GLU A 40 56.96 18.45 -5.14
N CYS A 41 56.81 18.47 -3.83
CA CYS A 41 57.93 18.74 -2.93
C CYS A 41 58.48 17.36 -2.54
N ASP A 42 59.72 17.07 -2.94
CA ASP A 42 60.45 15.90 -2.46
C ASP A 42 60.41 15.89 -0.92
N LEU A 43 59.80 14.84 -0.37
CA LEU A 43 59.71 14.65 1.06
C LEU A 43 61.11 14.38 1.61
N TYR A 44 61.63 15.35 2.35
CA TYR A 44 62.75 15.19 3.25
C TYR A 44 62.45 14.03 4.21
N VAL A 45 63.11 12.89 4.03
CA VAL A 45 62.99 11.72 4.91
C VAL A 45 63.74 12.03 6.20
N LEU A 46 63.05 12.59 7.18
CA LEU A 46 63.56 12.69 8.55
C LEU A 46 63.60 11.28 9.17
N ASN A 47 64.78 10.87 9.57
CA ASN A 47 65.04 9.59 10.23
C ASN A 47 64.56 9.65 11.69
N TYR A 48 63.24 9.52 11.89
CA TYR A 48 62.57 9.63 13.20
C TYR A 48 62.67 8.36 14.07
N ASP A 49 63.34 7.30 13.61
CA ASP A 49 63.40 6.00 14.31
C ASP A 49 64.30 5.99 15.56
N SER A 50 65.04 7.06 15.84
CA SER A 50 66.06 7.10 16.91
C SER A 50 65.69 7.97 18.12
N ASP A 51 64.52 8.63 18.15
CA ASP A 51 64.08 9.45 19.28
C ASP A 51 63.31 8.59 20.32
N PRO A 52 63.81 8.45 21.57
CA PRO A 52 63.13 7.66 22.61
C PRO A 52 61.71 8.15 22.92
N GLY A 53 61.43 9.45 22.75
CA GLY A 53 60.09 10.00 22.92
C GLY A 53 59.13 9.49 21.85
N MET A 54 59.55 9.57 20.58
CA MET A 54 58.74 9.13 19.43
C MET A 54 58.46 7.62 19.47
N LYS A 55 59.44 6.81 19.91
CA LYS A 55 59.28 5.36 20.03
C LYS A 55 58.19 4.96 21.03
N SER A 56 58.10 5.66 22.17
CA SER A 56 57.06 5.41 23.18
C SER A 56 55.64 5.75 22.68
N VAL A 57 55.49 6.85 21.94
CA VAL A 57 54.21 7.26 21.34
C VAL A 57 53.79 6.28 20.25
N MET A 58 54.73 5.82 19.43
CA MET A 58 54.49 4.83 18.39
C MET A 58 54.05 3.48 18.97
N GLU A 59 54.65 3.02 20.07
CA GLU A 59 54.22 1.79 20.75
C GLU A 59 52.82 1.89 21.35
N ILE A 60 52.47 3.04 21.95
CA ILE A 60 51.11 3.28 22.48
C ILE A 60 50.09 3.30 21.34
N PHE A 61 50.40 3.98 20.24
CA PHE A 61 49.54 4.02 19.06
C PHE A 61 49.38 2.62 18.45
N ASN A 62 50.46 1.84 18.36
CA ASN A 62 50.40 0.46 17.87
C ASN A 62 49.52 -0.43 18.77
N LYS A 63 49.66 -0.36 20.10
CA LYS A 63 48.81 -1.13 21.03
C LYS A 63 47.33 -0.76 20.89
N GLN A 64 47.01 0.54 20.83
CA GLN A 64 45.63 0.99 20.65
C GLN A 64 45.06 0.62 19.27
N THR A 65 45.90 0.67 18.23
CA THR A 65 45.47 0.33 16.87
C THR A 65 45.27 -1.17 16.71
N GLN A 66 46.14 -2.00 17.31
CA GLN A 66 45.99 -3.46 17.35
C GLN A 66 44.71 -3.88 18.06
N GLN A 67 44.34 -3.24 19.17
CA GLN A 67 43.09 -3.52 19.87
C GLN A 67 41.86 -3.17 19.02
N ARG A 68 41.88 -2.02 18.33
CA ARG A 68 40.81 -1.64 17.39
C ARG A 68 40.69 -2.58 16.20
N PHE A 69 41.81 -3.12 15.69
CA PHE A 69 41.77 -4.12 14.63
C PHE A 69 41.13 -5.42 15.11
N HIS A 70 41.46 -5.91 16.30
CA HIS A 70 40.80 -7.09 16.87
C HIS A 70 39.29 -6.88 17.07
N GLU A 71 38.86 -5.72 17.59
CA GLU A 71 37.44 -5.38 17.75
C GLU A 71 36.72 -5.21 16.40
N TYR A 72 37.41 -4.71 15.37
CA TYR A 72 36.87 -4.62 14.03
C TYR A 72 36.69 -6.00 13.40
N ASP A 73 37.69 -6.89 13.52
CA ASP A 73 37.65 -8.24 12.99
C ASP A 73 36.55 -9.09 13.63
N GLU A 74 36.36 -9.00 14.95
CA GLU A 74 35.29 -9.72 15.64
C GLU A 74 33.89 -9.20 15.23
N ARG A 75 33.72 -7.89 15.10
CA ARG A 75 32.48 -7.32 14.54
C ARG A 75 32.25 -7.77 13.10
N MET A 76 33.31 -7.85 12.31
CA MET A 76 33.23 -8.26 10.91
C MET A 76 32.86 -9.75 10.80
N LYS A 77 33.43 -10.62 11.64
CA LYS A 77 33.03 -12.04 11.72
C LYS A 77 31.57 -12.20 12.12
N ASN A 78 31.11 -11.54 13.18
CA ASN A 78 29.71 -11.64 13.64
C ASN A 78 28.72 -11.18 12.57
N THR A 79 29.02 -10.06 11.90
CA THR A 79 28.18 -9.54 10.81
C THR A 79 28.16 -10.49 9.62
N ARG A 80 29.31 -11.08 9.24
CA ARG A 80 29.38 -12.10 8.18
C ARG A 80 28.59 -13.35 8.52
N GLN A 81 28.64 -13.83 9.77
CA GLN A 81 27.87 -14.99 10.21
C GLN A 81 26.36 -14.74 10.10
N LYS A 82 25.87 -13.59 10.61
CA LYS A 82 24.45 -13.20 10.49
C LYS A 82 23.98 -13.10 9.04
N CYS A 83 24.82 -12.56 8.14
CA CYS A 83 24.52 -12.49 6.71
C CYS A 83 24.47 -13.89 6.08
N LYS A 84 25.37 -14.81 6.46
CA LYS A 84 25.39 -16.19 5.97
C LYS A 84 24.13 -16.94 6.42
N ASP A 85 23.77 -16.86 7.70
CA ASP A 85 22.58 -17.51 8.25
C ASP A 85 21.29 -16.99 7.59
N LYS A 86 21.23 -15.68 7.31
CA LYS A 86 20.09 -15.07 6.59
C LYS A 86 20.01 -15.56 5.14
N CYS A 87 21.16 -15.64 4.46
CA CYS A 87 21.25 -16.14 3.09
C CYS A 87 20.83 -17.61 3.02
N ASP A 88 21.33 -18.47 3.91
CA ASP A 88 20.97 -19.90 3.97
C ASP A 88 19.47 -20.08 4.21
N LYS A 89 18.87 -19.25 5.08
CA LYS A 89 17.42 -19.24 5.32
C LYS A 89 16.61 -18.81 4.08
N GLU A 90 17.09 -17.81 3.33
CA GLU A 90 16.45 -17.37 2.09
C GLU A 90 16.62 -18.41 0.97
N ILE A 91 17.78 -19.04 0.85
CA ILE A 91 18.04 -20.13 -0.10
C ILE A 91 17.13 -21.33 0.21
N GLN A 92 16.99 -21.74 1.47
CA GLN A 92 16.07 -22.81 1.84
C GLN A 92 14.61 -22.48 1.47
N LYS A 93 14.17 -21.23 1.64
CA LYS A 93 12.85 -20.78 1.18
C LYS A 93 12.72 -20.85 -0.35
N ILE A 94 13.76 -20.47 -1.09
CA ILE A 94 13.77 -20.54 -2.56
C ILE A 94 13.70 -21.99 -3.03
N ILE A 95 14.48 -22.90 -2.44
CA ILE A 95 14.45 -24.34 -2.76
C ILE A 95 13.06 -24.93 -2.48
N LEU A 96 12.45 -24.57 -1.35
CA LEU A 96 11.11 -25.06 -0.98
C LEU A 96 10.04 -24.52 -1.93
N LYS A 97 10.16 -23.25 -2.36
CA LYS A 97 9.28 -22.63 -3.37
C LYS A 97 9.44 -23.28 -4.74
N ASP A 98 10.67 -23.51 -5.19
CA ASP A 98 10.98 -24.20 -6.46
C ASP A 98 10.47 -25.64 -6.46
N LYS A 99 10.50 -26.34 -5.32
CA LYS A 99 9.93 -27.68 -5.18
C LYS A 99 8.40 -27.68 -5.34
N ILE A 100 7.70 -26.71 -4.74
CA ILE A 100 6.23 -26.57 -4.90
C ILE A 100 5.89 -26.14 -6.34
N GLU A 101 6.63 -25.20 -6.92
CA GLU A 101 6.43 -24.77 -8.31
C GLU A 101 6.65 -25.92 -9.29
N LYS A 102 7.66 -26.77 -9.08
CA LYS A 102 7.86 -28.00 -9.87
C LYS A 102 6.72 -29.01 -9.71
N GLN A 103 6.19 -29.20 -8.49
CA GLN A 103 5.04 -30.07 -8.27
C GLN A 103 3.78 -29.54 -8.97
N MET A 104 3.50 -28.24 -8.86
CA MET A 104 2.36 -27.64 -9.57
C MET A 104 2.54 -27.66 -11.09
N ALA A 105 3.75 -27.40 -11.60
CA ALA A 105 4.04 -27.49 -13.02
C ALA A 105 3.84 -28.92 -13.53
N GLN A 106 4.24 -29.93 -12.76
CA GLN A 106 4.02 -31.33 -13.12
C GLN A 106 2.53 -31.69 -13.13
N GLU A 107 1.74 -31.25 -12.14
CA GLU A 107 0.28 -31.43 -12.12
C GLU A 107 -0.40 -30.71 -13.30
N LEU A 108 0.02 -29.49 -13.62
CA LEU A 108 -0.48 -28.71 -14.75
C LEU A 108 -0.13 -29.33 -16.10
N ILE A 109 1.10 -29.84 -16.29
CA ILE A 109 1.50 -30.56 -17.50
C ILE A 109 0.70 -31.86 -17.64
N THR A 110 0.45 -32.56 -16.53
CA THR A 110 -0.40 -33.78 -16.53
C THR A 110 -1.85 -33.46 -16.91
N LEU A 111 -2.34 -32.25 -16.61
CA LEU A 111 -3.64 -31.72 -17.04
C LEU A 111 -3.64 -31.18 -18.49
N GLU A 112 -2.52 -30.61 -18.96
CA GLU A 112 -2.35 -30.02 -20.30
C GLU A 112 -2.05 -31.03 -21.41
N THR A 113 -1.61 -32.25 -21.10
CA THR A 113 -1.44 -33.35 -22.10
C THR A 113 -2.72 -33.74 -22.87
N LYS A 114 -3.86 -33.08 -22.62
CA LYS A 114 -5.07 -33.15 -23.47
C LYS A 114 -5.12 -32.14 -24.63
N ILE A 115 -4.12 -31.27 -24.81
CA ILE A 115 -4.10 -30.28 -25.89
C ILE A 115 -2.69 -30.24 -26.51
N THR A 116 -2.55 -30.76 -27.73
CA THR A 116 -1.28 -30.95 -28.45
C THR A 116 -0.73 -29.64 -29.03
N THR A 117 0.56 -29.40 -28.80
CA THR A 117 1.39 -28.29 -29.29
C THR A 117 2.14 -28.69 -30.57
N GLU A 118 1.45 -28.81 -31.71
CA GLU A 118 2.10 -29.09 -33.01
C GLU A 118 2.40 -27.84 -33.86
N ASP A 119 2.01 -26.64 -33.45
CA ASP A 119 2.32 -25.42 -34.20
C ASP A 119 3.32 -24.56 -33.41
N ILE A 120 4.61 -24.66 -33.72
CA ILE A 120 5.57 -23.53 -33.85
C ILE A 120 6.94 -24.09 -34.30
N PRO A 121 7.43 -23.70 -35.49
CA PRO A 121 8.70 -24.20 -36.02
C PRO A 121 9.89 -23.47 -35.41
N THR A 122 10.96 -24.25 -35.22
CA THR A 122 12.30 -23.84 -34.80
C THR A 122 13.02 -23.09 -35.92
N CYS A 123 13.43 -21.85 -35.68
CA CYS A 123 14.26 -21.08 -36.62
C CYS A 123 15.65 -20.81 -36.04
N ILE A 124 16.64 -21.37 -36.74
CA ILE A 124 18.07 -21.15 -36.64
C ILE A 124 18.39 -19.72 -37.09
N CYS A 125 19.31 -19.01 -36.42
CA CYS A 125 19.95 -17.83 -36.99
C CYS A 125 21.33 -17.55 -36.37
N GLU A 126 22.33 -17.99 -37.12
CA GLU A 126 23.74 -17.65 -37.04
C GLU A 126 23.97 -16.21 -37.54
N LYS A 127 24.26 -15.26 -36.63
CA LYS A 127 25.20 -14.14 -36.79
C LYS A 127 25.16 -13.18 -35.59
N SER A 128 26.35 -12.98 -35.00
CA SER A 128 26.85 -11.75 -34.35
C SER A 128 26.03 -11.15 -33.18
N LEU A 129 26.40 -11.55 -31.96
CA LEU A 129 25.88 -11.05 -30.68
C LEU A 129 26.09 -9.54 -30.45
N ALA A 130 27.04 -8.90 -31.14
CA ALA A 130 27.36 -7.49 -30.91
C ALA A 130 26.34 -6.54 -31.56
N ASP A 131 26.05 -6.73 -32.85
CA ASP A 131 25.15 -5.86 -33.63
C ASP A 131 23.68 -5.96 -33.17
N LYS A 132 23.29 -7.12 -32.63
CA LYS A 132 21.94 -7.38 -32.10
C LYS A 132 21.67 -6.67 -30.76
N THR A 133 22.70 -6.47 -29.93
CA THR A 133 22.54 -5.84 -28.60
C THR A 133 22.34 -4.33 -28.68
N GLU A 134 22.94 -3.65 -29.66
CA GLU A 134 22.78 -2.20 -29.84
C GLU A 134 21.38 -1.86 -30.40
N ASN A 135 20.89 -2.65 -31.36
CA ASN A 135 19.54 -2.49 -31.92
C ASN A 135 18.44 -2.91 -30.92
N PHE A 136 18.71 -3.91 -30.07
CA PHE A 136 17.82 -4.28 -28.96
C PHE A 136 17.71 -3.17 -27.92
N CYS A 137 18.79 -2.44 -27.62
CA CYS A 137 18.77 -1.34 -26.66
C CYS A 137 18.00 -0.11 -27.20
N LEU A 138 18.12 0.18 -28.50
CA LEU A 138 17.36 1.23 -29.20
C LEU A 138 15.86 0.90 -29.33
N ASN A 139 15.51 -0.36 -29.60
CA ASN A 139 14.12 -0.82 -29.60
C ASN A 139 13.55 -0.99 -28.19
N CYS A 140 14.36 -1.34 -27.18
CA CYS A 140 13.95 -1.36 -25.78
C CYS A 140 13.62 0.05 -25.29
N GLY A 141 14.36 1.08 -25.72
CA GLY A 141 14.01 2.48 -25.44
C GLY A 141 12.69 2.93 -26.07
N LYS A 142 12.40 2.54 -27.31
CA LYS A 142 11.10 2.81 -27.98
C LYS A 142 9.94 2.04 -27.35
N ASN A 143 10.16 0.78 -26.95
CA ASN A 143 9.14 -0.03 -26.28
C ASN A 143 8.92 0.42 -24.83
N MET A 144 9.94 0.95 -24.13
CA MET A 144 9.76 1.55 -22.80
C MET A 144 8.94 2.85 -22.85
N THR A 145 8.97 3.59 -23.96
CA THR A 145 8.06 4.73 -24.16
C THR A 145 6.62 4.29 -24.43
N ALA A 146 6.41 3.09 -24.98
CA ALA A 146 5.08 2.47 -25.18
C ALA A 146 4.56 1.70 -23.95
N ILE A 147 5.43 1.24 -23.04
CA ILE A 147 5.07 0.52 -21.80
C ILE A 147 4.79 1.48 -20.64
N ALA A 148 5.39 2.68 -20.61
CA ALA A 148 5.10 3.69 -19.59
C ALA A 148 3.61 4.11 -19.50
N PRO A 149 2.88 4.28 -20.62
CA PRO A 149 1.42 4.46 -20.58
C PRO A 149 0.72 3.28 -19.93
N TRP A 150 1.16 2.04 -20.17
CA TRP A 150 0.47 0.83 -19.70
C TRP A 150 0.55 0.67 -18.17
N TRP A 151 1.68 1.01 -17.57
CA TRP A 151 1.82 1.08 -16.10
C TRP A 151 0.98 2.22 -15.50
N GLY A 152 0.83 3.34 -16.20
CA GLY A 152 -0.10 4.41 -15.80
C GLY A 152 -1.58 4.03 -15.93
N LEU A 153 -1.92 3.28 -16.98
CA LEU A 153 -3.29 2.89 -17.30
C LEU A 153 -3.79 1.76 -16.40
N ILE A 154 -2.96 0.75 -16.11
CA ILE A 154 -3.31 -0.37 -15.20
C ILE A 154 -3.36 0.13 -13.76
N CYS A 155 -2.42 0.98 -13.32
CA CYS A 155 -2.44 1.53 -11.97
C CYS A 155 -3.62 2.49 -11.77
N GLY A 156 -3.95 3.35 -12.74
CA GLY A 156 -5.06 4.31 -12.62
C GLY A 156 -6.44 3.65 -12.67
N THR A 157 -6.68 2.76 -13.63
CA THR A 157 -7.98 2.08 -13.79
C THR A 157 -8.20 1.00 -12.72
N GLY A 158 -7.15 0.26 -12.35
CA GLY A 158 -7.20 -0.70 -11.26
C GLY A 158 -7.45 -0.04 -9.91
N TYR A 159 -6.79 1.09 -9.64
CA TYR A 159 -7.02 1.87 -8.41
C TYR A 159 -8.42 2.48 -8.37
N ALA A 160 -8.92 3.03 -9.48
CA ALA A 160 -10.28 3.55 -9.57
C ALA A 160 -11.35 2.44 -9.42
N GLY A 161 -11.12 1.26 -10.00
CA GLY A 161 -12.00 0.11 -9.79
C GLY A 161 -12.01 -0.36 -8.34
N TRP A 162 -10.82 -0.44 -7.72
CA TRP A 162 -10.69 -0.86 -6.33
C TRP A 162 -11.33 0.12 -5.34
N THR A 163 -11.13 1.43 -5.51
CA THR A 163 -11.74 2.43 -4.62
C THR A 163 -13.27 2.43 -4.71
N ASN A 164 -13.84 2.28 -5.91
CA ASN A 164 -15.28 2.13 -6.09
C ASN A 164 -15.83 0.82 -5.50
N TYR A 165 -15.12 -0.30 -5.68
CA TYR A 165 -15.50 -1.59 -5.10
C TYR A 165 -15.48 -1.56 -3.57
N VAL A 166 -14.44 -0.97 -2.97
CA VAL A 166 -14.34 -0.82 -1.52
C VAL A 166 -15.45 0.09 -0.98
N ALA A 167 -15.70 1.23 -1.62
CA ALA A 167 -16.78 2.14 -1.22
C ALA A 167 -18.17 1.46 -1.27
N THR A 168 -18.47 0.71 -2.33
CA THR A 168 -19.75 0.01 -2.48
C THR A 168 -19.90 -1.15 -1.47
N THR A 169 -18.81 -1.86 -1.18
CA THR A 169 -18.83 -2.95 -0.19
C THR A 169 -19.01 -2.41 1.23
N ILE A 170 -18.30 -1.35 1.59
CA ILE A 170 -18.46 -0.68 2.89
C ILE A 170 -19.88 -0.11 3.03
N ALA A 171 -20.43 0.48 1.97
CA ALA A 171 -21.80 0.98 1.98
C ALA A 171 -22.81 -0.15 2.24
N LYS A 172 -22.63 -1.34 1.64
CA LYS A 172 -23.47 -2.52 1.90
C LYS A 172 -23.33 -3.03 3.34
N MET A 173 -22.11 -3.18 3.84
CA MET A 173 -21.89 -3.58 5.24
C MET A 173 -22.52 -2.58 6.21
N ALA A 174 -22.43 -1.28 5.91
CA ALA A 174 -23.03 -0.24 6.73
C ALA A 174 -24.56 -0.27 6.70
N THR A 175 -25.17 -0.55 5.54
CA THR A 175 -26.62 -0.74 5.47
C THR A 175 -27.05 -1.99 6.22
N ASP A 176 -26.33 -3.10 6.10
CA ASP A 176 -26.66 -4.36 6.78
C ASP A 176 -26.58 -4.20 8.31
N ALA A 177 -25.51 -3.58 8.81
CA ALA A 177 -25.35 -3.26 10.22
C ALA A 177 -26.42 -2.27 10.73
N GLY A 178 -26.77 -1.28 9.90
CA GLY A 178 -27.87 -0.36 10.17
C GLY A 178 -29.20 -1.09 10.33
N ILE A 179 -29.52 -2.00 9.41
CA ILE A 179 -30.75 -2.79 9.44
C ILE A 179 -30.77 -3.66 10.70
N GLU A 180 -29.69 -4.38 11.02
CA GLU A 180 -29.63 -5.23 12.20
C GLU A 180 -29.90 -4.44 13.50
N ALA A 181 -29.26 -3.27 13.64
CA ALA A 181 -29.46 -2.40 14.80
C ALA A 181 -30.90 -1.85 14.87
N GLY A 182 -31.45 -1.41 13.74
CA GLY A 182 -32.81 -0.89 13.66
C GLY A 182 -33.87 -1.96 13.94
N VAL A 183 -33.71 -3.18 13.38
CA VAL A 183 -34.60 -4.32 13.65
C VAL A 183 -34.52 -4.75 15.12
N LYS A 184 -33.33 -4.76 15.72
CA LYS A 184 -33.17 -5.09 17.14
C LYS A 184 -33.94 -4.13 18.05
N VAL A 185 -33.79 -2.82 17.84
CA VAL A 185 -34.50 -1.79 18.62
C VAL A 185 -35.99 -1.82 18.33
N GLY A 186 -36.37 -1.95 17.06
CA GLY A 186 -37.76 -1.97 16.65
C GLY A 186 -38.50 -3.20 17.15
N LEU A 187 -37.91 -4.39 17.08
CA LEU A 187 -38.48 -5.60 17.67
C LEU A 187 -38.71 -5.43 19.16
N ALA A 188 -37.72 -4.95 19.92
CA ALA A 188 -37.88 -4.70 21.36
C ALA A 188 -39.05 -3.73 21.65
N ASN A 189 -39.20 -2.68 20.84
CA ASN A 189 -40.31 -1.73 20.96
C ASN A 189 -41.66 -2.36 20.58
N VAL A 190 -41.73 -3.20 19.54
CA VAL A 190 -42.93 -3.98 19.19
C VAL A 190 -43.35 -4.86 20.36
N MET A 191 -42.41 -5.63 20.91
CA MET A 191 -42.68 -6.51 22.05
C MET A 191 -43.19 -5.73 23.27
N LYS A 192 -42.65 -4.54 23.52
CA LYS A 192 -43.09 -3.66 24.61
C LYS A 192 -44.49 -3.11 24.37
N ILE A 193 -44.78 -2.57 23.20
CA ILE A 193 -46.08 -1.96 22.86
C ILE A 193 -47.17 -3.03 22.85
N VAL A 194 -46.96 -4.10 22.09
CA VAL A 194 -47.93 -5.18 21.98
C VAL A 194 -48.07 -5.90 23.33
N GLY A 195 -46.98 -6.08 24.07
CA GLY A 195 -47.02 -6.62 25.42
C GLY A 195 -47.82 -5.76 26.40
N GLN A 196 -47.71 -4.43 26.36
CA GLN A 196 -48.55 -3.55 27.19
C GLN A 196 -50.03 -3.65 26.83
N LEU A 197 -50.34 -3.77 25.54
CA LEU A 197 -51.70 -3.90 25.03
C LEU A 197 -52.37 -5.23 25.38
N ILE A 198 -51.58 -6.29 25.61
CA ILE A 198 -52.05 -7.64 25.89
C ILE A 198 -51.98 -7.99 27.38
N LYS A 199 -51.11 -7.33 28.15
CA LYS A 199 -51.01 -7.52 29.61
C LYS A 199 -52.31 -7.18 30.36
N THR A 200 -53.15 -6.32 29.80
CA THR A 200 -54.51 -6.09 30.33
C THR A 200 -55.39 -7.33 30.24
N ASP A 201 -55.04 -8.28 29.35
CA ASP A 201 -55.89 -9.38 28.94
C ASP A 201 -55.32 -10.75 29.39
N GLY A 202 -54.15 -10.79 30.07
CA GLY A 202 -53.58 -12.00 30.69
C GLY A 202 -52.84 -12.98 29.75
N TYR A 203 -52.61 -12.63 28.48
CA TYR A 203 -51.97 -13.53 27.52
C TYR A 203 -50.43 -13.42 27.47
N GLY A 204 -49.79 -14.51 27.04
CA GLY A 204 -48.34 -14.60 26.86
C GLY A 204 -47.82 -13.75 25.69
N VAL A 205 -46.57 -13.29 25.82
CA VAL A 205 -45.85 -12.56 24.77
C VAL A 205 -44.79 -13.52 24.18
N PRO A 206 -44.76 -13.75 22.86
CA PRO A 206 -43.83 -14.69 22.24
C PRO A 206 -42.39 -14.18 22.31
N THR A 207 -41.42 -15.09 22.27
CA THR A 207 -40.00 -14.71 22.16
C THR A 207 -39.56 -14.84 20.70
N ILE A 208 -39.31 -13.70 20.04
CA ILE A 208 -38.84 -13.63 18.65
C ILE A 208 -37.36 -13.28 18.64
N LYS A 209 -36.53 -14.03 17.90
CA LYS A 209 -35.12 -13.69 17.72
C LYS A 209 -34.96 -12.71 16.57
N VAL A 210 -34.02 -11.77 16.71
CA VAL A 210 -33.69 -10.79 15.66
C VAL A 210 -33.22 -11.50 14.37
N ALA A 211 -32.43 -12.57 14.49
CA ALA A 211 -31.95 -13.34 13.35
C ALA A 211 -33.08 -13.95 12.52
N ASP A 212 -34.11 -14.50 13.18
CA ASP A 212 -35.26 -15.12 12.51
C ASP A 212 -36.09 -14.06 11.78
N LEU A 213 -36.27 -12.88 12.38
CA LEU A 213 -36.95 -11.76 11.75
C LEU A 213 -36.15 -11.16 10.58
N MET A 214 -34.82 -11.11 10.68
CA MET A 214 -33.93 -10.64 9.61
C MET A 214 -33.89 -11.59 8.42
N ALA A 215 -33.94 -12.91 8.67
CA ALA A 215 -33.96 -13.92 7.60
C ALA A 215 -35.24 -13.85 6.74
N VAL A 216 -36.30 -13.33 7.35
CA VAL A 216 -37.66 -13.39 6.81
C VAL A 216 -38.16 -12.02 6.35
N GLY A 217 -37.70 -10.95 6.99
CA GLY A 217 -38.00 -9.57 6.62
C GLY A 217 -37.17 -9.08 5.44
N LYS A 218 -37.83 -8.55 4.40
CA LYS A 218 -37.17 -8.00 3.21
C LYS A 218 -36.68 -6.57 3.43
N PHE A 219 -35.78 -6.37 4.39
CA PHE A 219 -35.14 -5.07 4.63
C PHE A 219 -33.95 -4.92 3.68
N THR A 220 -34.03 -4.04 2.69
CA THR A 220 -33.04 -3.95 1.61
C THR A 220 -32.29 -2.62 1.53
N LYS A 221 -32.88 -1.54 2.02
CA LYS A 221 -32.32 -0.18 1.92
C LYS A 221 -32.36 0.55 3.25
N ASP A 222 -33.46 0.39 3.95
CA ASP A 222 -33.78 0.98 5.23
C ASP A 222 -34.62 0.01 6.07
N VAL A 223 -34.84 0.39 7.33
CA VAL A 223 -35.79 -0.27 8.23
C VAL A 223 -36.64 0.80 8.88
N THR A 224 -37.94 0.76 8.59
CA THR A 224 -38.91 1.59 9.32
C THR A 224 -39.65 0.77 10.35
N PHE A 225 -40.20 1.45 11.36
CA PHE A 225 -40.99 0.78 12.38
C PHE A 225 -42.23 0.09 11.80
N SER A 226 -42.84 0.65 10.74
CA SER A 226 -43.96 0.01 10.03
C SER A 226 -43.55 -1.27 9.32
N ASP A 227 -42.36 -1.29 8.72
CA ASP A 227 -41.88 -2.48 8.00
C ASP A 227 -41.61 -3.64 8.94
N ILE A 228 -41.18 -3.36 10.18
CA ILE A 228 -41.01 -4.38 11.22
C ILE A 228 -42.36 -5.03 11.57
N PHE A 229 -43.43 -4.24 11.75
CA PHE A 229 -44.77 -4.79 11.97
C PHE A 229 -45.25 -5.65 10.79
N LYS A 230 -45.06 -5.17 9.56
CA LYS A 230 -45.44 -5.93 8.34
C LYS A 230 -44.64 -7.23 8.20
N ALA A 231 -43.36 -7.20 8.53
CA ALA A 231 -42.50 -8.39 8.46
C ALA A 231 -42.93 -9.46 9.46
N ILE A 232 -43.31 -9.06 10.68
CA ILE A 232 -43.83 -9.97 11.71
C ILE A 232 -45.20 -10.52 11.30
N ASP A 233 -46.11 -9.67 10.81
CA ASP A 233 -47.45 -10.07 10.37
C ASP A 233 -47.41 -11.08 9.22
N SER A 234 -46.62 -10.77 8.18
CA SER A 234 -46.53 -11.59 6.96
C SER A 234 -45.93 -12.98 7.22
N ASN A 235 -45.23 -13.16 8.34
CA ASN A 235 -44.48 -14.38 8.62
C ASN A 235 -44.69 -14.90 10.05
N ALA A 236 -45.84 -14.60 10.64
CA ALA A 236 -46.18 -14.95 12.01
C ALA A 236 -45.92 -16.44 12.32
N SER A 237 -46.31 -17.34 11.40
CA SER A 237 -46.19 -18.80 11.58
C SER A 237 -44.75 -19.30 11.60
N GLY A 238 -43.82 -18.55 11.00
CA GLY A 238 -42.39 -18.87 11.01
C GLY A 238 -41.65 -18.29 12.22
N LEU A 239 -42.24 -17.29 12.89
CA LEU A 239 -41.58 -16.54 13.97
C LEU A 239 -42.02 -17.00 15.37
N TYR A 240 -43.26 -17.47 15.52
CA TYR A 240 -43.79 -17.95 16.80
C TYR A 240 -45.01 -18.86 16.60
N ASN A 241 -45.39 -19.60 17.65
CA ASN A 241 -46.61 -20.41 17.62
C ASN A 241 -47.85 -19.49 17.67
N ILE A 242 -48.57 -19.42 16.55
CA ILE A 242 -49.76 -18.56 16.40
C ILE A 242 -50.87 -19.00 17.36
N ASP A 243 -51.11 -20.29 17.52
CA ASP A 243 -52.23 -20.81 18.33
C ASP A 243 -52.09 -20.41 19.81
N LEU A 244 -50.87 -20.41 20.33
CA LEU A 244 -50.55 -19.96 21.68
C LEU A 244 -50.52 -18.43 21.83
N ASN A 245 -50.29 -17.70 20.74
CA ASN A 245 -50.09 -16.25 20.74
C ASN A 245 -51.07 -15.52 19.80
N ALA A 246 -52.30 -16.02 19.69
CA ALA A 246 -53.29 -15.51 18.74
C ALA A 246 -53.56 -14.01 18.95
N PHE A 247 -53.65 -13.57 20.21
CA PHE A 247 -53.82 -12.15 20.56
C PHE A 247 -52.63 -11.29 20.14
N PHE A 248 -51.40 -11.80 20.24
CA PHE A 248 -50.21 -11.10 19.74
C PHE A 248 -50.29 -10.91 18.23
N SER A 249 -50.60 -11.99 17.50
CA SER A 249 -50.75 -11.92 16.04
C SER A 249 -51.84 -10.94 15.61
N TRP A 250 -53.00 -10.93 16.29
CA TRP A 250 -54.09 -10.02 16.01
C TRP A 250 -53.73 -8.55 16.26
N ARG A 251 -53.02 -8.25 17.37
CA ARG A 251 -52.56 -6.89 17.67
C ARG A 251 -51.51 -6.41 16.67
N VAL A 252 -50.56 -7.26 16.31
CA VAL A 252 -49.54 -6.97 15.29
C VAL A 252 -50.19 -6.71 13.94
N GLN A 253 -51.12 -7.58 13.52
CA GLN A 253 -51.87 -7.45 12.28
C GLN A 253 -52.66 -6.13 12.23
N GLY A 254 -53.34 -5.79 13.33
CA GLY A 254 -54.10 -4.55 13.45
C GLY A 254 -53.24 -3.30 13.24
N ILE A 255 -52.01 -3.31 13.76
CA ILE A 255 -51.06 -2.21 13.60
C ILE A 255 -50.43 -2.21 12.20
N ALA A 256 -50.06 -3.39 11.67
CA ALA A 256 -49.45 -3.55 10.36
C ALA A 256 -50.38 -3.09 9.22
N GLN A 257 -51.66 -3.44 9.29
CA GLN A 257 -52.67 -3.07 8.29
C GLN A 257 -53.14 -1.62 8.40
N LYS A 258 -53.06 -1.03 9.61
CA LYS A 258 -53.50 0.34 9.90
C LYS A 258 -52.34 1.17 10.43
N PRO A 259 -51.39 1.59 9.57
CA PRO A 259 -50.18 2.28 9.98
C PRO A 259 -50.42 3.65 10.62
N TYR A 260 -51.63 4.22 10.52
CA TYR A 260 -51.96 5.45 11.24
C TYR A 260 -51.91 5.28 12.76
N THR A 261 -52.07 4.05 13.27
CA THR A 261 -51.90 3.72 14.70
C THR A 261 -50.46 3.89 15.17
N LEU A 262 -49.48 3.90 14.25
CA LEU A 262 -48.08 4.18 14.57
C LEU A 262 -47.82 5.66 14.86
N LYS A 263 -48.75 6.56 14.54
CA LYS A 263 -48.64 8.00 14.89
C LYS A 263 -48.61 8.25 16.40
N SER A 264 -49.11 7.33 17.22
CA SER A 264 -48.97 7.43 18.68
C SER A 264 -47.62 6.93 19.21
N PHE A 265 -46.83 6.23 18.38
CA PHE A 265 -45.56 5.59 18.74
C PHE A 265 -44.36 6.27 18.05
N THR A 266 -44.40 7.60 17.95
CA THR A 266 -43.36 8.38 17.27
C THR A 266 -42.00 8.25 17.93
N LYS A 267 -41.94 8.13 19.27
CA LYS A 267 -40.68 7.94 20.01
C LYS A 267 -40.02 6.60 19.67
N GLU A 268 -40.82 5.56 19.57
CA GLU A 268 -40.34 4.22 19.23
C GLU A 268 -39.92 4.14 17.76
N ALA A 269 -40.63 4.83 16.87
CA ALA A 269 -40.26 4.94 15.47
C ALA A 269 -38.95 5.72 15.28
N THR A 270 -38.77 6.87 15.95
CA THR A 270 -37.52 7.64 15.87
C THR A 270 -36.34 6.90 16.50
N ALA A 271 -36.59 6.08 17.53
CA ALA A 271 -35.54 5.23 18.09
C ALA A 271 -35.02 4.19 17.08
N VAL A 272 -35.88 3.64 16.22
CA VAL A 272 -35.48 2.72 15.14
C VAL A 272 -34.64 3.44 14.09
N GLU A 273 -35.09 4.60 13.63
CA GLU A 273 -34.37 5.42 12.65
C GLU A 273 -33.01 5.88 13.19
N THR A 274 -32.95 6.28 14.46
CA THR A 274 -31.72 6.69 15.14
C THR A 274 -30.75 5.52 15.30
N ALA A 275 -31.24 4.33 15.67
CA ALA A 275 -30.41 3.14 15.78
C ALA A 275 -29.83 2.72 14.43
N PHE A 276 -30.64 2.77 13.37
CA PHE A 276 -30.20 2.52 12.00
C PHE A 276 -29.12 3.52 11.56
N ALA A 277 -29.38 4.82 11.75
CA ALA A 277 -28.45 5.88 11.36
C ALA A 277 -27.12 5.77 12.10
N ASN A 278 -27.14 5.62 13.43
CA ASN A 278 -25.94 5.52 14.25
C ASN A 278 -25.07 4.31 13.88
N ALA A 279 -25.68 3.14 13.67
CA ALA A 279 -24.93 1.93 13.29
C ALA A 279 -24.34 2.07 11.88
N LYS A 280 -25.11 2.61 10.93
CA LYS A 280 -24.64 2.88 9.57
C LYS A 280 -23.47 3.87 9.56
N GLU A 281 -23.60 4.99 10.28
CA GLU A 281 -22.55 6.00 10.40
C GLU A 281 -21.29 5.44 11.07
N GLY A 282 -21.43 4.62 12.10
CA GLY A 282 -20.31 3.97 12.78
C GLY A 282 -19.48 3.09 11.83
N VAL A 283 -20.14 2.24 11.04
CA VAL A 283 -19.45 1.36 10.07
C VAL A 283 -18.83 2.17 8.92
N LEU A 284 -19.49 3.23 8.45
CA LEU A 284 -18.93 4.12 7.43
C LEU A 284 -17.69 4.86 7.94
N ALA A 285 -17.72 5.36 9.18
CA ALA A 285 -16.59 6.06 9.79
C ALA A 285 -15.39 5.12 9.99
N GLU A 286 -15.63 3.89 10.46
CA GLU A 286 -14.58 2.89 10.60
C GLU A 286 -13.99 2.52 9.22
N GLY A 287 -14.84 2.29 8.22
CA GLY A 287 -14.44 2.03 6.85
C GLY A 287 -13.58 3.17 6.26
N ALA A 288 -14.02 4.41 6.41
CA ALA A 288 -13.31 5.60 5.94
C ALA A 288 -11.93 5.75 6.61
N SER A 289 -11.81 5.43 7.90
CA SER A 289 -10.53 5.47 8.62
C SER A 289 -9.53 4.45 8.05
N LYS A 290 -9.98 3.22 7.79
CA LYS A 290 -9.15 2.14 7.24
C LYS A 290 -8.72 2.43 5.80
N THR A 291 -9.64 2.92 4.96
CA THR A 291 -9.30 3.31 3.59
C THR A 291 -8.29 4.44 3.56
N SER A 292 -8.45 5.47 4.41
CA SER A 292 -7.53 6.61 4.48
C SER A 292 -6.12 6.18 4.89
N SER A 293 -6.00 5.23 5.83
CA SER A 293 -4.72 4.66 6.23
C SER A 293 -4.04 3.92 5.07
N LEU A 294 -4.78 3.06 4.37
CA LEU A 294 -4.28 2.31 3.21
C LEU A 294 -3.85 3.23 2.06
N THR A 295 -4.64 4.26 1.74
CA THR A 295 -4.29 5.23 0.69
C THR A 295 -3.03 6.01 1.05
N THR A 296 -2.84 6.34 2.33
CA THR A 296 -1.61 6.99 2.82
C THR A 296 -0.40 6.07 2.64
N GLY A 297 -0.52 4.79 2.99
CA GLY A 297 0.54 3.80 2.79
C GLY A 297 0.90 3.59 1.32
N ILE A 298 -0.10 3.50 0.44
CA ILE A 298 0.09 3.39 -1.02
C ILE A 298 0.79 4.63 -1.56
N THR A 299 0.36 5.83 -1.15
CA THR A 299 0.98 7.10 -1.57
C THR A 299 2.43 7.19 -1.13
N ALA A 300 2.74 6.80 0.11
CA ALA A 300 4.12 6.74 0.61
C ALA A 300 4.98 5.75 -0.19
N SER A 301 4.44 4.57 -0.55
CA SER A 301 5.13 3.59 -1.39
C SER A 301 5.43 4.13 -2.79
N LEU A 302 4.47 4.81 -3.43
CA LEU A 302 4.67 5.45 -4.74
C LEU A 302 5.75 6.53 -4.68
N ILE A 303 5.75 7.37 -3.65
CA ILE A 303 6.79 8.39 -3.44
C ILE A 303 8.17 7.72 -3.30
N ALA A 304 8.29 6.64 -2.52
CA ALA A 304 9.53 5.91 -2.35
C ALA A 304 10.07 5.33 -3.69
N ILE A 305 9.19 4.75 -4.51
CA ILE A 305 9.57 4.22 -5.84
C ILE A 305 10.08 5.35 -6.74
N VAL A 306 9.39 6.50 -6.77
CA VAL A 306 9.80 7.66 -7.58
C VAL A 306 11.18 8.17 -7.16
N VAL A 307 11.46 8.22 -5.86
CA VAL A 307 12.78 8.63 -5.34
C VAL A 307 13.88 7.66 -5.77
N ILE A 308 13.64 6.35 -5.70
CA ILE A 308 14.61 5.32 -6.14
C ILE A 308 14.91 5.47 -7.64
N VAL A 309 13.88 5.65 -8.47
CA VAL A 309 14.03 5.85 -9.91
C VAL A 309 14.82 7.12 -10.22
N LEU A 310 14.57 8.22 -9.51
CA LEU A 310 15.35 9.46 -9.67
C LEU A 310 16.83 9.26 -9.33
N ILE A 311 17.14 8.55 -8.24
CA ILE A 311 18.54 8.24 -7.88
C ILE A 311 19.22 7.40 -8.97
N MET A 312 18.53 6.38 -9.50
CA MET A 312 19.04 5.54 -10.59
C MET A 312 19.33 6.37 -11.86
N ILE A 313 18.46 7.32 -12.21
CA ILE A 313 18.64 8.23 -13.33
C ILE A 313 19.86 9.13 -13.11
N ILE A 314 20.04 9.70 -11.91
CA ILE A 314 21.20 10.56 -11.59
C ILE A 314 22.50 9.76 -11.72
N ILE A 315 22.57 8.56 -11.12
CA ILE A 315 23.76 7.69 -11.22
C ILE A 315 24.04 7.34 -12.68
N TYR A 316 23.02 6.96 -13.44
CA TYR A 316 23.13 6.66 -14.87
C TYR A 316 23.70 7.83 -15.67
N LEU A 317 23.20 9.06 -15.44
CA LEU A 317 23.68 10.26 -16.12
C LEU A 317 25.14 10.57 -15.78
N VAL A 318 25.54 10.41 -14.51
CA VAL A 318 26.94 10.60 -14.08
C VAL A 318 27.86 9.57 -14.75
N LEU A 319 27.47 8.30 -14.77
CA LEU A 319 28.24 7.23 -15.42
C LEU A 319 28.34 7.46 -16.93
N ARG A 320 27.25 7.85 -17.59
CA ARG A 320 27.22 8.17 -19.02
C ARG A 320 28.13 9.36 -19.35
N TYR A 321 28.11 10.39 -18.52
CA TYR A 321 29.00 11.54 -18.67
C TYR A 321 30.47 11.15 -18.54
N ARG A 322 30.82 10.34 -17.52
CA ARG A 322 32.20 9.82 -17.34
C ARG A 322 32.66 8.99 -18.53
N ARG A 323 31.82 8.10 -19.07
CA ARG A 323 32.13 7.30 -20.27
C ARG A 323 32.41 8.18 -21.49
N LYS A 324 31.56 9.18 -21.76
CA LYS A 324 31.78 10.14 -22.87
C LYS A 324 33.09 10.90 -22.72
N LYS A 325 33.43 11.37 -21.51
CA LYS A 325 34.70 12.07 -21.25
C LYS A 325 35.92 11.16 -21.48
N LYS A 326 35.85 9.88 -21.06
CA LYS A 326 36.93 8.91 -21.28
C LYS A 326 37.16 8.65 -22.78
N MET A 327 36.09 8.52 -23.57
CA MET A 327 36.20 8.32 -25.03
C MET A 327 36.80 9.54 -25.74
N LYS A 328 36.40 10.76 -25.37
CA LYS A 328 36.99 11.98 -25.94
C LYS A 328 38.50 12.08 -25.68
N LYS A 329 38.94 11.74 -24.47
CA LYS A 329 40.38 11.70 -24.14
C LYS A 329 41.14 10.67 -24.99
N LYS A 330 40.59 9.45 -25.14
CA LYS A 330 41.22 8.42 -25.99
C LYS A 330 41.40 8.87 -27.44
N LEU A 331 40.40 9.54 -28.00
CA LEU A 331 40.45 10.09 -29.36
C LEU A 331 41.55 11.14 -29.54
N GLN A 332 41.82 11.95 -28.51
CA GLN A 332 42.92 12.92 -28.54
C GLN A 332 44.30 12.23 -28.49
N TYR A 333 44.46 11.18 -27.69
CA TYR A 333 45.73 10.44 -27.63
C TYR A 333 46.04 9.67 -28.92
N ILE A 334 45.03 9.10 -29.59
CA ILE A 334 45.21 8.43 -30.88
C ILE A 334 45.74 9.41 -31.93
N LYS A 335 45.15 10.62 -32.00
CA LYS A 335 45.60 11.66 -32.95
C LYS A 335 47.05 12.10 -32.74
N LEU A 336 47.51 12.17 -31.50
CA LEU A 336 48.89 12.54 -31.17
C LEU A 336 49.93 11.45 -31.47
N LEU A 337 49.50 10.21 -31.69
CA LEU A 337 50.37 9.08 -32.02
C LEU A 337 50.51 8.84 -33.54
N GLU A 338 49.63 9.43 -34.34
CA GLU A 338 49.68 9.37 -35.81
C GLU A 338 50.46 10.52 -36.44
N GLU A 339 50.79 11.58 -35.69
CA GLU A 339 51.72 12.66 -36.06
C GLU A 339 53.16 12.31 -35.71
#